data_AF-A0A4P9Y730-F1
#
_entry.id   AF-A0A4P9Y730-F1
#
_cell.length_a   1.000
_cell.length_b   1.000
_cell.length_c   1.000
_cell.angle_alpha   90.00
_cell.angle_beta   90.00
_cell.angle_gamma   90.00
#
_symmetry.space_group_name_H-M   'P 1'
#
loop_
_entity.id
_entity.type
_entity.pdbx_description
1 polymer ?
#
loop_
_entity_poly.entity_id
_entity_poly.type
_entity_poly.pdbx_seq_one_letter_code
_entity_poly.pdbx_strand_id
1 'polypeptide(L)' 'MDPPALGLVLRGGYSLAQGKGGGIGVCSVARLLPLLRNTKRKLGNCDVWIRAEGDRTTYKAQLTLMD' A
#
# COMPACT_ATOMS: atom_id res chain seq x y z
N MET A 1 12.01 16.79 1.56
CA MET A 1 10.67 16.58 2.15
C MET A 1 10.15 15.27 1.60
N ASP A 2 9.91 14.28 2.45
CA ASP A 2 9.22 13.05 2.04
C ASP A 2 7.76 13.39 1.69
N PRO A 3 7.22 12.87 0.57
CA PRO A 3 5.81 13.05 0.26
C PRO A 3 4.97 12.47 1.40
N PRO A 4 3.83 13.09 1.72
CA PRO A 4 3.04 12.66 2.85
C PRO A 4 2.49 11.24 2.63
N ALA A 5 2.70 10.36 3.60
CA ALA A 5 2.30 8.96 3.52
C ALA A 5 0.77 8.80 3.34
N LEU A 6 0.38 7.82 2.50
CA LEU A 6 -1.03 7.43 2.29
C LEU A 6 -1.63 6.77 3.55
N GLY A 7 -0.80 6.05 4.29
CA GLY A 7 -1.18 5.21 5.42
C GLY A 7 0.02 4.58 6.10
N LEU A 8 -0.25 3.68 7.04
CA LEU A 8 0.75 2.95 7.82
C LEU A 8 0.48 1.45 7.72
N VAL A 9 1.54 0.67 7.47
CA VAL A 9 1.49 -0.79 7.57
C VAL A 9 1.66 -1.16 9.04
N LEU A 10 0.66 -1.83 9.61
CA LEU A 10 0.66 -2.24 11.02
C LEU A 10 1.32 -3.61 11.20
N ARG A 11 1.17 -4.49 10.21
CA ARG A 11 1.77 -5.83 10.23
C ARG A 11 2.31 -6.17 8.85
N GLY A 12 3.63 -6.18 8.70
CA GLY A 12 4.33 -6.67 7.52
C GLY A 12 4.83 -8.10 7.72
N GLY A 13 4.92 -8.88 6.65
CA GLY A 13 5.46 -10.23 6.70
C GLY A 13 5.66 -10.84 5.32
N TYR A 14 6.37 -11.96 5.28
CA TYR A 14 6.51 -12.75 4.06
C TYR A 14 5.52 -13.93 4.09
N SER A 15 4.67 -14.03 3.07
CA SER A 15 3.75 -15.15 2.92
C SER A 15 4.45 -16.29 2.19
N LEU A 16 4.72 -17.39 2.91
CA LEU A 16 5.28 -18.61 2.31
C LEU A 16 4.32 -19.24 1.30
N ALA A 17 3.01 -19.14 1.53
CA ALA A 17 1.99 -19.67 0.64
C ALA A 17 1.92 -18.93 -0.70
N GLN A 18 2.16 -17.61 -0.71
CA GLN A 18 2.14 -16.80 -1.93
C GLN A 18 3.53 -16.55 -2.53
N GLY A 19 4.60 -16.86 -1.79
CA GLY A 19 5.98 -16.56 -2.18
C GLY A 19 6.25 -15.05 -2.32
N LYS A 20 5.54 -14.20 -1.55
CA LYS A 20 5.60 -12.74 -1.66
C LYS A 20 5.54 -12.07 -0.30
N GLY A 21 6.20 -10.91 -0.20
CA GLY A 21 6.05 -9.98 0.92
C GLY A 21 4.71 -9.27 0.85
N GLY A 22 4.03 -9.14 1.99
CA GLY A 22 2.75 -8.46 2.11
C GLY A 22 2.60 -7.81 3.48
N GLY A 23 1.51 -7.05 3.64
CA GLY A 23 1.21 -6.46 4.92
C GLY A 23 -0.23 -5.97 5.01
N ILE A 24 -0.68 -5.81 6.25
CA ILE A 24 -1.98 -5.25 6.59
C ILE A 24 -1.74 -3.91 7.27
N GLY A 25 -2.53 -2.91 6.90
CA GLY A 25 -2.37 -1.55 7.37
C GLY A 25 -3.64 -0.74 7.28
N VAL A 26 -3.54 0.51 7.71
CA VAL A 26 -4.61 1.51 7.64
C VAL A 26 -4.19 2.64 6.71
N CYS A 27 -5.12 3.17 5.93
CA CYS A 27 -4.87 4.29 5.03
C CYS A 27 -5.99 5.33 5.09
N SER A 28 -5.65 6.58 4.78
CA SER A 28 -6.63 7.66 4.72
C SER A 28 -7.46 7.56 3.44
N VAL A 29 -8.78 7.39 3.59
CA VAL A 29 -9.72 7.36 2.45
C VAL A 29 -9.64 8.65 1.63
N ALA A 30 -9.52 9.81 2.28
CA ALA A 30 -9.40 11.09 1.60
C ALA A 30 -8.17 11.18 0.68
N ARG A 31 -7.09 10.48 1.04
CA ARG A 31 -5.86 10.40 0.22
C ARG A 31 -5.90 9.27 -0.80
N LEU A 32 -6.63 8.20 -0.52
CA LEU A 32 -6.81 7.07 -1.45
C LEU A 32 -7.75 7.42 -2.60
N LEU A 33 -8.82 8.19 -2.33
CA LEU A 33 -9.85 8.53 -3.31
C LEU A 33 -9.30 9.18 -4.60
N PRO A 34 -8.38 10.18 -4.56
CA PRO A 34 -7.75 10.73 -5.76
C PRO A 34 -6.99 9.69 -6.60
N LEU A 35 -6.31 8.74 -5.96
CA LEU A 35 -5.55 7.68 -6.65
C LEU A 35 -6.47 6.72 -7.39
N LEU A 36 -7.61 6.38 -6.78
CA LEU A 36 -8.64 5.53 -7.40
C LEU A 36 -9.36 6.26 -8.54
N ARG A 37 -9.68 7.55 -8.37
CA ARG A 37 -10.32 8.37 -9.40
C ARG A 37 -9.44 8.54 -10.64
N ASN A 38 -8.14 8.69 -10.46
CA ASN A 38 -7.20 8.88 -11.56
C ASN A 38 -6.95 7.59 -12.37
N THR A 39 -7.19 6.42 -11.79
CA THR A 39 -6.80 5.15 -12.42
C THR A 39 -7.94 4.43 -13.16
N LYS A 40 -9.22 4.83 -13.03
CA LYS A 40 -10.40 4.03 -13.48
C LYS A 40 -10.30 2.54 -13.08
N ARG A 41 -9.49 2.21 -12.07
CA ARG A 41 -9.17 0.84 -11.68
C ARG A 41 -10.06 0.42 -10.54
N LYS A 42 -10.51 -0.85 -10.59
CA LYS A 42 -11.18 -1.50 -9.45
C LYS A 42 -10.22 -1.54 -8.26
N LEU A 43 -10.79 -1.52 -7.06
CA LEU A 43 -10.08 -1.43 -5.77
C LEU A 43 -8.93 -2.43 -5.57
N GLY A 44 -8.93 -3.58 -6.26
CA GLY A 44 -7.84 -4.56 -6.22
C GLY A 44 -6.64 -4.29 -7.16
N ASN A 45 -6.64 -3.18 -7.93
CA ASN A 45 -5.58 -2.87 -8.91
C ASN A 45 -4.87 -1.54 -8.63
N CYS A 46 -4.97 -1.00 -7.41
CA CYS A 46 -4.28 0.23 -7.04
C CYS A 46 -2.82 -0.07 -6.67
N ASP A 47 -1.90 0.39 -7.53
CA ASP A 47 -0.46 0.30 -7.26
C ASP A 47 -0.06 1.39 -6.25
N VAL A 48 0.56 1.00 -5.15
CA VAL A 48 1.08 1.90 -4.12
C VAL A 48 2.55 1.63 -3.85
N TRP A 49 3.25 2.63 -3.33
CA TRP A 49 4.63 2.50 -2.90
C TRP A 49 4.66 2.34 -1.38
N ILE A 50 5.36 1.31 -0.90
CA ILE A 50 5.59 1.04 0.51
C ILE A 50 7.07 1.21 0.82
N ARG A 51 7.37 1.72 2.02
CA ARG A 51 8.73 1.87 2.55
C ARG A 51 8.71 1.36 3.98
N ALA A 52 9.70 0.54 4.35
CA ALA A 52 9.92 0.16 5.73
C ALA A 52 10.56 1.33 6.48
N GLU A 53 10.15 1.55 7.73
CA GLU A 53 10.79 2.56 8.56
C GLU A 53 12.28 2.23 8.75
N GLY A 54 13.14 3.23 8.59
CA GLY A 54 14.60 3.06 8.63
C GLY A 54 15.22 2.54 7.32
N ASP A 55 14.43 2.12 6.34
CA ASP A 55 14.89 1.76 4.99
C ASP A 55 14.62 2.91 4.01
N ARG A 56 15.58 3.18 3.11
CA ARG A 56 15.41 4.16 2.02
C ARG A 56 14.80 3.55 0.76
N THR A 57 14.76 2.22 0.69
CA THR A 57 14.23 1.47 -0.45
C THR A 57 12.71 1.52 -0.43
N THR A 58 12.13 1.86 -1.58
CA THR A 58 10.67 1.83 -1.81
C THR A 58 10.32 0.65 -2.68
N TYR A 59 9.32 -0.13 -2.25
CA TYR A 59 8.82 -1.29 -2.96
C TYR A 59 7.43 -0.98 -3.53
N LYS A 60 7.16 -1.49 -4.74
CA LYS A 60 5.82 -1.40 -5.34
C LYS A 60 4.95 -2.52 -4.78
N ALA A 61 3.75 -2.19 -4.32
CA ALA A 61 2.77 -3.14 -3.81
C ALA A 61 1.39 -2.90 -4.45
N GLN A 62 0.57 -3.95 -4.51
CA GLN A 62 -0.86 -3.81 -4.82
C GLN A 62 -1.65 -3.67 -3.53
N LEU A 63 -2.51 -2.65 -3.48
CA LEU A 63 -3.45 -2.45 -2.39
C LEU A 63 -4.75 -3.20 -2.70
N THR A 64 -5.25 -3.94 -1.71
CA THR A 64 -6.58 -4.56 -1.70
C THR A 64 -7.29 -4.13 -0.42
N LEU A 65 -8.53 -3.64 -0.53
CA LEU A 65 -9.35 -3.37 0.65
C LEU A 65 -9.86 -4.68 1.23
N MET A 66 -9.90 -4.75 2.56
CA MET A 66 -10.55 -5.81 3.31
C MET A 66 -11.95 -5.32 3.68
N ASP A 67 -12.95 -6.19 3.52
CA ASP A 67 -14.34 -5.95 3.96
C ASP A 67 -14.45 -5.94 5.49
#